data_AF-A0A3C0AV05-F1
#
_entry.id   AF-A0A3C0AV05-F1
#
_cell.length_a   1.000
_cell.length_b   1.000
_cell.length_c   1.000
_cell.angle_alpha   90.00
_cell.angle_beta   90.00
_cell.angle_gamma   90.00
#
_symmetry.space_group_name_H-M   'P 1'
#
loop_
_entity.id
_entity.type
_entity.pdbx_description
1 polymer ?
#
loop_
_entity_poly.entity_id
_entity_poly.type
_entity_poly.pdbx_seq_one_letter_code
_entity_poly.pdbx_strand_id
1 'polypeptide(L)'
;MNKKSKLMTLAAVMASFSMLFAGCGAGSSSSSSTLKAEPADGVPSSYTGDLPLPSVKQRYDNHLSRDKVKDGGTLTLGISEIGPNWNYLSTDGNTGYMSELWSWYQPSLLVSDQVSGSPIKVNKDYLTDMKLVSKDPMVVQYDINPKAKWNDGSDIDWTAFKATWEANNGSNPDYNPPSTDGFDKIASVEEGSNAKQVIVKYQTPYYPWQLVFSDLVNPKAA
;
A
#
# COMPACT_ATOMS: atom_id res chain seq x y z
N MET A 1 -10.74 -80.15 -26.62
CA MET A 1 -9.91 -80.60 -25.49
C MET A 1 -8.59 -79.85 -25.51
N ASN A 2 -8.40 -78.87 -24.62
CA ASN A 2 -7.23 -78.73 -23.75
C ASN A 2 -7.33 -77.40 -23.00
N LYS A 3 -7.68 -77.54 -21.71
CA LYS A 3 -7.58 -76.52 -20.68
C LYS A 3 -6.11 -76.11 -20.50
N LYS A 4 -5.87 -74.83 -20.22
CA LYS A 4 -5.16 -74.40 -19.00
C LYS A 4 -5.32 -72.89 -18.80
N SER A 5 -6.07 -72.54 -17.75
CA SER A 5 -6.15 -71.20 -17.18
C SER A 5 -4.84 -70.84 -16.50
N LYS A 6 -4.42 -69.57 -16.57
CA LYS A 6 -3.76 -68.88 -15.45
C LYS A 6 -4.12 -67.39 -15.44
N LEU A 7 -4.83 -67.05 -14.37
CA LEU A 7 -4.90 -65.84 -13.56
C LEU A 7 -4.68 -64.44 -14.18
N MET A 8 -5.71 -63.62 -13.90
CA MET A 8 -5.73 -62.17 -13.80
C MET A 8 -4.54 -61.58 -13.01
N THR A 9 -4.07 -60.43 -13.47
CA THR A 9 -3.72 -59.30 -12.58
C THR A 9 -4.23 -58.01 -13.21
N LEU A 10 -5.28 -57.46 -12.59
CA LEU A 10 -5.79 -56.11 -12.82
C LEU A 10 -4.81 -55.14 -12.14
N ALA A 11 -4.18 -54.23 -12.89
CA ALA A 11 -3.51 -53.07 -12.30
C ALA A 11 -4.46 -51.87 -12.46
N ALA A 12 -5.22 -51.58 -11.40
CA ALA A 12 -6.10 -50.42 -11.33
C ALA A 12 -5.26 -49.14 -11.21
N VAL A 13 -5.47 -48.23 -12.14
CA VAL A 13 -5.02 -46.83 -12.08
C VAL A 13 -5.84 -46.13 -10.99
N MET A 14 -5.21 -45.67 -9.93
CA MET A 14 -5.75 -44.62 -9.06
C MET A 14 -4.67 -43.57 -8.82
N ALA A 15 -4.66 -42.54 -9.66
CA ALA A 15 -4.00 -41.28 -9.36
C ALA A 15 -4.92 -40.47 -8.45
N SER A 16 -4.76 -40.63 -7.13
CA SER A 16 -5.43 -39.76 -6.16
C SER A 16 -4.74 -38.40 -6.16
N PHE A 17 -5.38 -37.41 -6.77
CA PHE A 17 -5.01 -36.00 -6.66
C PHE A 17 -5.46 -35.51 -5.28
N SER A 18 -4.56 -35.55 -4.30
CA SER A 18 -4.80 -34.97 -2.98
C SER A 18 -4.64 -33.46 -3.07
N MET A 19 -5.75 -32.72 -3.19
CA MET A 19 -5.76 -31.28 -2.89
C MET A 19 -5.49 -31.10 -1.40
N LEU A 20 -4.23 -30.87 -1.04
CA LEU A 20 -3.84 -30.44 0.29
C LEU A 20 -4.27 -28.98 0.47
N PHE A 21 -5.41 -28.78 1.11
CA PHE A 21 -5.66 -27.56 1.86
C PHE A 21 -4.61 -27.49 2.96
N ALA A 22 -3.64 -26.59 2.82
CA ALA A 22 -2.71 -26.25 3.89
C ALA A 22 -3.48 -25.49 4.98
N GLY A 23 -4.15 -26.26 5.84
CA GLY A 23 -4.55 -25.82 7.17
C GLY A 23 -3.30 -25.67 8.02
N CYS A 24 -3.20 -24.53 8.70
CA CYS A 24 -2.15 -24.21 9.65
C CYS A 24 -2.11 -25.28 10.76
N GLY A 25 -1.10 -26.14 10.74
CA GLY A 25 -0.84 -27.12 11.81
C GLY A 25 -0.49 -28.51 11.29
N ALA A 26 0.80 -28.78 11.08
CA ALA A 26 1.28 -30.15 10.94
C ALA A 26 2.69 -30.34 11.51
N GLY A 27 2.78 -31.23 12.51
CA GLY A 27 3.86 -32.21 12.62
C GLY A 27 5.14 -31.80 13.31
N SER A 28 5.23 -32.10 14.60
CA SER A 28 6.44 -32.07 15.42
C SER A 28 7.50 -33.06 14.93
N SER A 29 8.50 -32.57 14.20
CA SER A 29 9.81 -33.22 14.06
C SER A 29 10.91 -32.20 14.30
N SER A 30 11.60 -32.31 15.44
CA SER A 30 12.69 -31.43 15.85
C SER A 30 13.96 -31.77 15.05
N SER A 31 14.13 -31.14 13.88
CA SER A 31 15.40 -31.14 13.16
C SER A 31 16.27 -29.98 13.64
N SER A 32 17.32 -30.26 14.41
CA SER A 32 18.29 -29.26 14.89
C SER A 32 19.32 -28.86 13.81
N SER A 33 18.95 -28.92 12.54
CA SER A 33 19.82 -28.50 11.44
C SER A 33 19.75 -26.98 11.29
N THR A 34 20.91 -26.31 11.37
CA THR A 34 21.04 -24.87 11.13
C THR A 34 20.49 -24.51 9.74
N LEU A 35 19.43 -23.71 9.71
CA LEU A 35 18.88 -23.16 8.48
C LEU A 35 19.84 -22.10 7.92
N LYS A 36 20.30 -22.30 6.68
CA LYS A 36 21.22 -21.37 6.00
C LYS A 36 20.50 -20.22 5.27
N ALA A 37 19.22 -20.40 4.96
CA ALA A 37 18.35 -19.45 4.31
C ALA A 37 16.91 -19.72 4.74
N GLU A 38 16.08 -18.68 4.77
CA GLU A 38 14.67 -18.81 5.14
C GLU A 38 13.89 -19.51 4.00
N PRO A 39 13.17 -20.61 4.28
CA PRO A 39 12.36 -21.30 3.28
C PRO A 39 11.12 -20.47 2.92
N ALA A 40 10.66 -20.57 1.67
CA ALA A 40 9.50 -19.81 1.18
C ALA A 40 8.19 -20.13 1.93
N ASP A 41 8.06 -21.35 2.46
CA ASP A 41 6.89 -21.80 3.23
C ASP A 41 6.95 -21.38 4.72
N GLY A 42 7.98 -20.62 5.12
CA GLY A 42 8.22 -20.23 6.50
C GLY A 42 8.85 -21.33 7.35
N VAL A 43 9.25 -20.97 8.57
CA VAL A 43 9.84 -21.90 9.53
C VAL A 43 8.77 -22.40 10.50
N PRO A 44 8.68 -23.72 10.78
CA PRO A 44 7.72 -24.25 11.75
C PRO A 44 7.87 -23.58 13.12
N SER A 45 6.75 -23.29 13.80
CA SER A 45 6.74 -22.68 15.14
C SER A 45 7.47 -23.51 16.20
N SER A 46 7.73 -24.79 15.93
CA SER A 46 8.48 -25.71 16.78
C SER A 46 10.00 -25.66 16.58
N TYR A 47 10.51 -24.84 15.65
CA TYR A 47 11.95 -24.70 15.42
C TYR A 47 12.60 -23.91 16.56
N THR A 48 13.67 -24.47 17.13
CA THR A 48 14.37 -23.89 18.29
C THR A 48 15.82 -23.48 17.97
N GLY A 49 16.23 -23.55 16.70
CA GLY A 49 17.56 -23.11 16.26
C GLY A 49 17.57 -21.63 15.90
N ASP A 50 18.74 -21.12 15.52
CA ASP A 50 18.86 -19.76 15.01
C ASP A 50 18.15 -19.63 13.66
N LEU A 51 17.31 -18.60 13.53
CA LEU A 51 16.70 -18.23 12.27
C LEU A 51 17.73 -17.49 11.39
N PRO A 52 17.86 -17.84 10.10
CA PRO A 52 18.71 -17.10 9.20
C PRO A 52 18.15 -15.68 9.01
N LEU A 53 19.03 -14.70 8.81
CA LEU A 53 18.58 -13.36 8.43
C LEU A 53 17.94 -13.41 7.03
N PRO A 54 16.82 -12.69 6.82
CA PRO A 54 16.21 -12.62 5.50
C PRO A 54 17.13 -11.88 4.52
N SER A 55 17.26 -12.43 3.31
CA SER A 55 17.95 -11.78 2.21
C SER A 55 17.16 -10.57 1.70
N VAL A 56 17.83 -9.41 1.63
CA VAL A 56 17.27 -8.16 1.06
C VAL A 56 16.94 -8.23 -0.43
N LYS A 57 17.29 -9.33 -1.11
CA LYS A 57 17.03 -9.54 -2.55
C LYS A 57 15.90 -10.53 -2.81
N GLN A 58 15.26 -11.06 -1.77
CA GLN A 58 14.26 -12.10 -1.87
C GLN A 58 12.96 -11.64 -1.22
N ARG A 59 11.83 -12.07 -1.78
CA ARG A 59 10.53 -11.95 -1.14
C ARG A 59 10.23 -13.23 -0.39
N TYR A 60 9.70 -13.09 0.82
CA TYR A 60 9.29 -14.20 1.69
C TYR A 60 7.77 -14.21 1.85
N ASP A 61 7.07 -13.87 0.76
CA ASP A 61 5.63 -13.97 0.61
C ASP A 61 5.31 -15.03 -0.46
N ASN A 62 4.08 -15.56 -0.45
CA ASN A 62 3.56 -16.34 -1.57
C ASN A 62 3.09 -15.37 -2.68
N HIS A 63 4.03 -14.69 -3.32
CA HIS A 63 3.70 -13.64 -4.30
C HIS A 63 3.00 -14.24 -5.51
N LEU A 64 1.74 -13.87 -5.70
CA LEU A 64 0.94 -14.19 -6.87
C LEU A 64 0.46 -12.91 -7.53
N SER A 65 0.32 -12.96 -8.86
CA SER A 65 -0.28 -11.86 -9.60
C SER A 65 -1.75 -11.69 -9.20
N ARG A 66 -2.25 -10.44 -9.23
CA ARG A 66 -3.61 -10.10 -8.77
C ARG A 66 -4.70 -10.95 -9.43
N ASP A 67 -4.52 -11.34 -10.69
CA ASP A 67 -5.45 -12.21 -11.45
C ASP A 67 -5.56 -13.65 -10.90
N LYS A 68 -4.67 -14.05 -9.99
CA LYS A 68 -4.75 -15.33 -9.28
C LYS A 68 -5.59 -15.26 -8.01
N VAL A 69 -5.93 -14.07 -7.55
CA VAL A 69 -6.86 -13.89 -6.42
C VAL A 69 -8.27 -14.09 -6.95
N LYS A 70 -9.01 -15.03 -6.36
CA LYS A 70 -10.40 -15.29 -6.72
C LYS A 70 -11.25 -14.06 -6.36
N ASP A 71 -12.13 -13.66 -7.28
CA ASP A 71 -13.10 -12.60 -7.01
C ASP A 71 -14.12 -13.01 -5.94
N GLY A 72 -14.43 -12.06 -5.05
CA GLY A 72 -15.34 -12.25 -3.92
C GLY A 72 -14.71 -12.96 -2.71
N GLY A 73 -15.48 -13.07 -1.63
CA GLY A 73 -15.03 -13.59 -0.34
C GLY A 73 -14.85 -12.50 0.72
N THR A 74 -14.33 -12.90 1.88
CA THR A 74 -14.11 -12.03 3.04
C THR A 74 -12.68 -12.16 3.51
N LEU A 75 -11.99 -11.03 3.65
CA LEU A 75 -10.72 -10.91 4.35
C LEU A 75 -10.98 -10.36 5.76
N THR A 76 -10.48 -11.05 6.79
CA THR A 76 -10.55 -10.58 8.17
C THR A 76 -9.13 -10.31 8.67
N LEU A 77 -8.82 -9.05 8.89
CA LEU A 77 -7.54 -8.59 9.43
C LEU A 77 -7.70 -8.23 10.90
N GLY A 78 -6.71 -8.59 11.71
CA GLY A 78 -6.67 -8.19 13.11
C GLY A 78 -6.29 -6.72 13.22
N ILE A 79 -6.98 -5.98 14.07
CA ILE A 79 -6.68 -4.60 14.41
C ILE A 79 -6.58 -4.47 15.93
N SER A 80 -5.70 -3.60 16.42
CA SER A 80 -5.55 -3.39 17.87
C SER A 80 -6.38 -2.22 18.38
N GLU A 81 -6.73 -1.26 17.52
CA GLU A 81 -7.51 -0.08 17.89
C GLU A 81 -8.38 0.43 16.74
N ILE A 82 -9.41 1.18 17.10
CA ILE A 82 -10.09 2.12 16.21
C ILE A 82 -10.01 3.47 16.93
N GLY A 83 -9.25 4.40 16.36
CA GLY A 83 -8.98 5.71 16.95
C GLY A 83 -10.24 6.59 17.05
N PRO A 84 -10.18 7.67 17.85
CA PRO A 84 -11.32 8.57 18.05
C PRO A 84 -11.62 9.44 16.83
N ASN A 85 -10.64 9.62 15.93
CA ASN A 85 -10.75 10.48 14.76
C ASN A 85 -10.31 9.73 13.50
N TRP A 86 -11.19 9.73 12.50
CA TRP A 86 -10.90 9.08 11.24
C TRP A 86 -9.94 9.88 10.37
N ASN A 87 -9.78 11.19 10.59
CA ASN A 87 -8.81 12.01 9.86
C ASN A 87 -7.36 11.65 10.23
N TYR A 88 -6.69 10.85 9.41
CA TYR A 88 -5.29 10.49 9.59
C TYR A 88 -4.33 11.71 9.62
N LEU A 89 -4.74 12.82 9.02
CA LEU A 89 -4.00 14.10 9.00
C LEU A 89 -4.30 14.98 10.23
N SER A 90 -5.00 14.46 11.24
CA SER A 90 -5.18 15.12 12.54
C SER A 90 -4.29 14.47 13.61
N THR A 91 -3.87 15.24 14.61
CA THR A 91 -3.03 14.73 15.70
C THR A 91 -3.66 13.53 16.42
N ASP A 92 -4.97 13.54 16.59
CA ASP A 92 -5.77 12.52 17.26
C ASP A 92 -6.14 11.31 16.38
N GLY A 93 -5.97 11.42 15.06
CA GLY A 93 -6.11 10.33 14.10
C GLY A 93 -4.80 9.77 13.55
N ASN A 94 -3.65 10.36 13.91
CA ASN A 94 -2.35 10.01 13.32
C ASN A 94 -1.70 8.74 13.93
N THR A 95 -2.39 7.60 13.84
CA THR A 95 -1.86 6.29 14.25
C THR A 95 -1.63 5.36 13.05
N GLY A 96 -0.81 4.32 13.24
CA GLY A 96 -0.54 3.33 12.19
C GLY A 96 -1.80 2.59 11.72
N TYR A 97 -2.69 2.22 12.65
CA TYR A 97 -3.94 1.55 12.32
C TYR A 97 -4.93 2.47 11.60
N MET A 98 -5.02 3.74 12.02
CA MET A 98 -5.86 4.71 11.32
C MET A 98 -5.31 5.04 9.93
N SER A 99 -3.98 5.09 9.74
CA SER A 99 -3.36 5.23 8.42
C SER A 99 -3.73 4.07 7.48
N GLU A 100 -3.64 2.83 7.98
CA GLU A 100 -4.01 1.64 7.21
C GLU A 100 -5.49 1.68 6.81
N LEU A 101 -6.39 1.98 7.75
CA LEU A 101 -7.81 2.10 7.45
C LEU A 101 -8.11 3.24 6.48
N TRP A 102 -7.47 4.40 6.64
CA TRP A 102 -7.60 5.56 5.74
C TRP A 102 -7.22 5.19 4.30
N SER A 103 -6.12 4.44 4.13
CA SER A 103 -5.61 4.03 2.82
C SER A 103 -6.58 3.18 1.99
N TRP A 104 -7.59 2.55 2.63
CA TRP A 104 -8.56 1.70 1.93
C TRP A 104 -9.67 2.48 1.23
N TYR A 105 -9.95 3.73 1.64
CA TYR A 105 -11.08 4.50 1.13
C TYR A 105 -10.75 5.94 0.72
N GLN A 106 -9.53 6.42 1.03
CA GLN A 106 -9.05 7.76 0.64
C GLN A 106 -7.99 7.69 -0.46
N PRO A 107 -7.82 8.78 -1.24
CA PRO A 107 -6.77 8.85 -2.25
C PRO A 107 -5.37 8.73 -1.64
N SER A 108 -4.55 7.85 -2.22
CA SER A 108 -3.11 7.80 -2.00
C SER A 108 -2.40 8.10 -3.32
N LEU A 109 -1.75 9.26 -3.39
CA LEU A 109 -1.18 9.79 -4.64
C LEU A 109 0.13 9.13 -5.04
N LEU A 110 0.76 8.39 -4.13
CA LEU A 110 2.08 7.81 -4.28
C LEU A 110 2.04 6.32 -3.98
N VAL A 111 2.84 5.55 -4.73
CA VAL A 111 3.08 4.14 -4.47
C VAL A 111 4.57 3.92 -4.26
N SER A 112 4.91 3.12 -3.26
CA SER A 112 6.27 2.67 -2.99
C SER A 112 6.30 1.14 -2.93
N ASP A 113 7.38 0.53 -3.42
CA ASP A 113 7.64 -0.89 -3.20
C ASP A 113 8.72 -1.00 -2.14
N GLN A 114 8.28 -1.16 -0.90
CA GLN A 114 9.16 -1.23 0.27
C GLN A 114 10.09 -2.46 0.23
N VAL A 115 9.72 -3.51 -0.50
CA VAL A 115 10.53 -4.75 -0.57
C VAL A 115 11.69 -4.60 -1.54
N SER A 116 11.47 -3.97 -2.70
CA SER A 116 12.56 -3.71 -3.66
C SER A 116 13.34 -2.43 -3.36
N GLY A 117 12.82 -1.55 -2.50
CA GLY A 117 13.37 -0.21 -2.30
C GLY A 117 13.23 0.67 -3.55
N SER A 118 12.27 0.37 -4.42
CA SER A 118 12.06 1.15 -5.64
C SER A 118 11.74 2.62 -5.31
N PRO A 119 12.19 3.57 -6.15
CA PRO A 119 11.81 4.98 -5.99
C PRO A 119 10.30 5.13 -5.93
N ILE A 120 9.86 6.14 -5.16
CA ILE A 120 8.45 6.55 -5.11
C ILE A 120 7.95 6.82 -6.53
N LYS A 121 6.77 6.29 -6.85
CA LYS A 121 6.08 6.51 -8.12
C LYS A 121 4.74 7.18 -7.84
N VAL A 122 4.24 7.94 -8.80
CA VAL A 122 2.86 8.43 -8.75
C VAL A 122 1.88 7.27 -8.90
N ASN A 123 0.80 7.30 -8.13
CA ASN A 123 -0.33 6.42 -8.32
C ASN A 123 -1.13 6.89 -9.54
N LYS A 124 -1.17 6.06 -10.59
CA LYS A 124 -1.82 6.40 -11.87
C LYS A 124 -3.33 6.50 -11.77
N ASP A 125 -3.96 6.00 -10.71
CA ASP A 125 -5.39 6.20 -10.49
C ASP A 125 -5.73 7.66 -10.16
N TYR A 126 -4.77 8.41 -9.60
CA TYR A 126 -4.98 9.79 -9.16
C TYR A 126 -4.12 10.81 -9.89
N LEU A 127 -2.89 10.47 -10.29
CA LEU A 127 -1.95 11.37 -10.95
C LEU A 127 -1.42 10.77 -12.25
N THR A 128 -1.41 11.55 -13.33
CA THR A 128 -0.67 11.19 -14.54
C THR A 128 0.80 11.57 -14.46
N ASP A 129 1.16 12.64 -13.76
CA ASP A 129 2.54 13.09 -13.59
C ASP A 129 2.74 13.94 -12.34
N MET A 130 3.98 14.02 -11.86
CA MET A 130 4.40 14.89 -10.75
C MET A 130 5.85 15.29 -10.95
N LYS A 131 6.14 16.59 -11.05
CA LYS A 131 7.47 17.07 -11.41
C LYS A 131 7.86 18.39 -10.75
N LEU A 132 9.14 18.52 -10.45
CA LEU A 132 9.77 19.78 -10.08
C LEU A 132 10.03 20.60 -11.35
N VAL A 133 9.24 21.65 -11.59
CA VAL A 133 9.33 22.45 -12.83
C VAL A 133 10.29 23.63 -12.70
N SER A 134 10.56 24.08 -11.47
CA SER A 134 11.57 25.09 -11.17
C SER A 134 12.23 24.81 -9.82
N LYS A 135 13.52 25.12 -9.71
CA LYS A 135 14.30 24.99 -8.46
C LYS A 135 14.42 26.30 -7.68
N ASP A 136 14.39 27.44 -8.37
CA ASP A 136 14.51 28.77 -7.77
C ASP A 136 13.73 29.83 -8.59
N PRO A 137 12.56 30.33 -8.11
CA PRO A 137 11.84 29.82 -6.94
C PRO A 137 11.40 28.36 -7.15
N MET A 138 11.27 27.60 -6.07
CA MET A 138 10.89 26.19 -6.14
C MET A 138 9.40 26.03 -6.50
N VAL A 139 9.13 25.31 -7.59
CA VAL A 139 7.76 25.08 -8.09
C VAL A 139 7.58 23.61 -8.45
N VAL A 140 6.53 23.01 -7.91
CA VAL A 140 6.11 21.64 -8.18
C VAL A 140 4.80 21.66 -8.95
N GLN A 141 4.71 20.83 -9.99
CA GLN A 141 3.50 20.60 -10.77
C GLN A 141 2.98 19.19 -10.52
N TYR A 142 1.66 19.07 -10.33
CA TYR A 142 0.93 17.82 -10.30
C TYR A 142 -0.07 17.80 -11.47
N ASP A 143 -0.06 16.74 -12.26
CA ASP A 143 -1.05 16.50 -13.32
C ASP A 143 -1.99 15.38 -12.84
N ILE A 144 -3.24 15.75 -12.51
CA ILE A 144 -4.28 14.87 -11.96
C ILE A 144 -4.86 14.02 -13.08
N ASN A 145 -5.09 12.73 -12.81
CA ASN A 145 -5.79 11.85 -13.74
C ASN A 145 -7.22 12.38 -13.97
N PRO A 146 -7.64 12.66 -15.22
CA PRO A 146 -8.99 13.14 -15.51
C PRO A 146 -10.12 12.22 -15.04
N LYS A 147 -9.83 10.94 -14.78
CA LYS A 147 -10.79 9.96 -14.25
C LYS A 147 -10.86 9.93 -12.72
N ALA A 148 -9.97 10.63 -12.02
CA ALA A 148 -9.92 10.64 -10.56
C ALA A 148 -11.15 11.36 -9.98
N LYS A 149 -11.92 10.62 -9.17
CA LYS A 149 -13.18 11.07 -8.57
C LYS A 149 -13.25 10.65 -7.11
N TRP A 150 -13.96 11.43 -6.32
CA TRP A 150 -14.37 11.08 -4.98
C TRP A 150 -15.54 10.09 -5.01
N ASN A 151 -15.80 9.44 -3.88
CA ASN A 151 -16.90 8.48 -3.74
C ASN A 151 -18.29 9.13 -3.90
N ASP A 152 -18.41 10.45 -3.74
CA ASP A 152 -19.64 11.21 -4.01
C ASP A 152 -19.82 11.56 -5.50
N GLY A 153 -18.91 11.12 -6.36
CA GLY A 153 -18.92 11.35 -7.81
C GLY A 153 -18.27 12.67 -8.25
N SER A 154 -17.92 13.57 -7.32
CA SER A 154 -17.23 14.80 -7.66
C SER A 154 -15.80 14.54 -8.15
N ASP A 155 -15.31 15.42 -9.02
CA ASP A 155 -13.96 15.33 -9.55
C ASP A 155 -12.92 15.65 -8.47
N ILE A 156 -11.80 14.91 -8.46
CA ILE A 156 -10.59 15.35 -7.76
C ILE A 156 -9.93 16.40 -8.66
N ASP A 157 -9.73 17.61 -8.14
CA ASP A 157 -9.13 18.73 -8.86
C ASP A 157 -8.17 19.52 -7.95
N TRP A 158 -7.64 20.64 -8.45
CA TRP A 158 -6.68 21.48 -7.72
C TRP A 158 -7.20 21.97 -6.35
N THR A 159 -8.53 22.07 -6.16
CA THR A 159 -9.10 22.51 -4.89
C THR A 159 -8.86 21.50 -3.77
N ALA A 160 -8.70 20.21 -4.09
CA ALA A 160 -8.31 19.18 -3.11
C ALA A 160 -6.90 19.43 -2.58
N PHE A 161 -5.96 19.85 -3.43
CA PHE A 161 -4.60 20.20 -3.01
C PHE A 161 -4.62 21.48 -2.18
N LYS A 162 -5.40 22.48 -2.58
CA LYS A 162 -5.52 23.72 -1.81
C LYS A 162 -6.11 23.45 -0.42
N ALA A 163 -7.21 22.72 -0.33
CA ALA A 163 -7.84 22.36 0.94
C ALA A 163 -6.87 21.56 1.84
N THR A 164 -6.15 20.59 1.26
CA THR A 164 -5.13 19.83 2.00
C THR A 164 -4.03 20.75 2.55
N TRP A 165 -3.53 21.69 1.76
CA TRP A 165 -2.53 22.66 2.22
C TRP A 165 -3.05 23.58 3.31
N GLU A 166 -4.25 24.15 3.13
CA GLU A 166 -4.87 25.04 4.12
C GLU A 166 -5.13 24.33 5.46
N ALA A 167 -5.50 23.04 5.42
CA ALA A 167 -5.69 22.23 6.61
C ALA A 167 -4.38 21.85 7.34
N ASN A 168 -3.25 21.80 6.63
CA ASN A 168 -1.99 21.27 7.16
C ASN A 168 -0.87 22.32 7.29
N ASN A 169 -1.05 23.56 6.86
CA ASN A 169 0.00 24.59 6.91
C ASN A 169 0.17 25.29 8.27
N GLY A 170 -0.71 25.01 9.23
CA GLY A 170 -0.65 25.57 10.59
C GLY A 170 -1.09 27.02 10.74
N SER A 171 -1.60 27.66 9.67
CA SER A 171 -2.06 29.05 9.72
C SER A 171 -3.45 29.22 10.33
N ASN A 172 -4.30 28.18 10.25
CA ASN A 172 -5.62 28.17 10.88
C ASN A 172 -5.58 27.33 12.17
N PRO A 173 -5.81 27.93 13.35
CA PRO A 173 -5.76 27.23 14.64
C PRO A 173 -6.92 26.24 14.86
N ASP A 174 -7.96 26.27 14.02
CA ASP A 174 -9.06 25.30 14.09
C ASP A 174 -8.65 23.91 13.55
N TYR A 175 -7.54 23.83 12.81
CA TYR A 175 -6.94 22.57 12.40
C TYR A 175 -5.80 22.16 13.33
N ASN A 176 -5.65 20.85 13.55
CA ASN A 176 -4.66 20.26 14.45
C ASN A 176 -3.76 19.21 13.75
N PRO A 177 -3.06 19.57 12.66
CA PRO A 177 -2.21 18.61 11.96
C PRO A 177 -1.08 18.10 12.86
N PRO A 178 -0.70 16.81 12.75
CA PRO A 178 0.39 16.24 13.55
C PRO A 178 1.76 16.83 13.19
N SER A 179 1.90 17.37 11.98
CA SER A 179 3.06 18.12 11.50
C SER A 179 2.63 19.09 10.40
N THR A 180 3.31 20.24 10.33
CA THR A 180 3.13 21.23 9.27
C THR A 180 4.30 21.21 8.27
N ASP A 181 5.26 20.29 8.46
CA ASP A 181 6.51 20.28 7.69
C ASP A 181 6.25 20.17 6.18
N GLY A 182 6.81 21.12 5.44
CA GLY A 182 6.67 21.18 3.99
C GLY A 182 5.44 21.96 3.55
N PHE A 183 4.29 21.80 4.23
CA PHE A 183 3.11 22.63 3.99
C PHE A 183 3.33 24.09 4.40
N ASP A 184 4.03 24.31 5.52
CA ASP A 184 4.39 25.63 6.03
C ASP A 184 5.42 26.38 5.16
N LYS A 185 6.06 25.65 4.22
CA LYS A 185 7.01 26.22 3.25
C LYS A 185 6.36 26.58 1.91
N ILE A 186 5.08 26.28 1.73
CA ILE A 186 4.31 26.60 0.51
C ILE A 186 3.79 28.03 0.59
N ALA A 187 4.05 28.82 -0.44
CA ALA A 187 3.51 30.16 -0.61
C ALA A 187 2.10 30.14 -1.21
N SER A 188 1.84 29.22 -2.15
CA SER A 188 0.55 29.12 -2.84
C SER A 188 0.34 27.74 -3.48
N VAL A 189 -0.92 27.34 -3.52
CA VAL A 189 -1.43 26.21 -4.31
C VAL A 189 -2.49 26.77 -5.26
N GLU A 190 -2.22 26.69 -6.55
CA GLU A 190 -3.02 27.33 -7.60
C GLU A 190 -3.44 26.34 -8.69
N GLU A 191 -4.54 26.66 -9.37
CA GLU A 191 -4.90 26.04 -10.64
C GLU A 191 -3.82 26.32 -11.69
N GLY A 192 -3.42 25.30 -12.44
CA GLY A 192 -2.52 25.42 -13.58
C GLY A 192 -3.27 25.78 -14.86
N SER A 193 -2.97 25.09 -15.95
CA SER A 193 -3.65 25.28 -17.24
C SER A 193 -5.14 24.89 -17.23
N ASN A 194 -5.58 24.10 -16.26
CA ASN A 194 -6.96 23.68 -16.03
C ASN A 194 -7.09 23.06 -14.63
N ALA A 195 -8.31 22.73 -14.23
CA ALA A 195 -8.61 22.20 -12.90
C ALA A 195 -7.88 20.89 -12.54
N LYS A 196 -7.41 20.11 -13.53
CA LYS A 196 -6.63 18.88 -13.32
C LYS A 196 -5.12 19.12 -13.29
N GLN A 197 -4.66 20.37 -13.31
CA GLN A 197 -3.26 20.70 -13.12
C GLN A 197 -3.10 21.61 -11.91
N VAL A 198 -2.15 21.26 -11.04
CA VAL A 198 -1.89 21.99 -9.80
C VAL A 198 -0.48 22.54 -9.83
N ILE A 199 -0.33 23.81 -9.48
CA ILE A 199 0.95 24.48 -9.34
C ILE A 199 1.16 24.82 -7.87
N VAL A 200 2.19 24.25 -7.26
CA VAL A 200 2.59 24.49 -5.87
C VAL A 200 3.87 25.31 -5.88
N LYS A 201 3.81 26.55 -5.38
CA LYS A 201 4.98 27.44 -5.28
C LYS A 201 5.44 27.49 -3.83
N TYR A 202 6.73 27.29 -3.61
CA TYR A 202 7.34 27.33 -2.29
C TYR A 202 7.96 28.70 -2.01
N GLN A 203 7.73 29.25 -0.81
CA GLN A 203 8.45 30.44 -0.31
C GLN A 203 9.83 30.08 0.25
N THR A 204 10.02 28.82 0.64
CA THR A 204 11.29 28.28 1.11
C THR A 204 11.44 26.88 0.52
N PRO A 205 12.56 26.54 -0.13
CA PRO A 205 12.75 25.19 -0.67
C PRO A 205 12.57 24.11 0.39
N TYR A 206 11.91 23.01 0.04
CA TYR A 206 11.66 21.88 0.94
C TYR A 206 11.95 20.55 0.26
N TYR A 207 12.63 19.65 0.98
CA TYR A 207 12.85 18.27 0.57
C TYR A 207 12.59 17.35 1.76
N PRO A 208 11.84 16.25 1.58
CA PRO A 208 11.33 15.69 0.33
C PRO A 208 9.95 16.26 -0.09
N TRP A 209 9.89 17.11 -1.12
CA TRP A 209 8.63 17.70 -1.61
C TRP A 209 7.66 16.66 -2.17
N GLN A 210 8.16 15.52 -2.66
CA GLN A 210 7.34 14.46 -3.24
C GLN A 210 6.33 13.90 -2.24
N LEU A 211 6.63 13.95 -0.94
CA LEU A 211 5.81 13.35 0.11
C LEU A 211 4.73 14.29 0.66
N VAL A 212 4.79 15.59 0.34
CA VAL A 212 3.90 16.60 0.95
C VAL A 212 2.43 16.33 0.62
N PHE A 213 2.12 16.00 -0.63
CA PHE A 213 0.77 15.64 -1.07
C PHE A 213 0.64 14.13 -1.30
N SER A 214 1.06 13.31 -0.34
CA SER A 214 0.83 11.86 -0.40
C SER A 214 -0.64 11.51 -0.24
N ASP A 215 -1.34 12.27 0.60
CA ASP A 215 -2.75 12.15 0.92
C ASP A 215 -3.49 13.45 0.55
N LEU A 216 -4.79 13.36 0.29
CA LEU A 216 -5.66 14.50 0.02
C LEU A 216 -6.88 14.47 0.94
N VAL A 217 -7.37 15.65 1.32
CA VAL A 217 -8.71 15.81 1.88
C VAL A 217 -9.72 16.20 0.79
N ASN A 218 -10.96 15.75 0.95
CA ASN A 218 -12.05 16.23 0.10
C ASN A 218 -12.40 17.67 0.51
N PRO A 219 -12.41 18.66 -0.40
CA PRO A 219 -12.76 20.05 -0.09
C PRO A 219 -14.12 20.24 0.59
N LYS A 220 -15.06 19.30 0.45
CA LYS A 220 -16.37 19.35 1.13
C LYS A 220 -16.32 18.87 2.59
N ALA A 221 -15.21 18.25 2.98
CA ALA A 221 -14.96 17.73 4.32
C ALA A 221 -13.85 18.50 5.05
N ALA A 222 -13.20 19.45 4.37
CA ALA A 222 -12.20 20.36 4.92
C ALA A 222 -12.89 21.55 5.59
#